data_AF-A0A653C7P0-F1
#
_entry.id   AF-A0A653C7P0-F1
#
_cell.length_a   1.000
_cell.length_b   1.000
_cell.length_c   1.000
_cell.angle_alpha   90.00
_cell.angle_beta   90.00
_cell.angle_gamma   90.00
#
_symmetry.space_group_name_H-M   'P 1'
#
loop_
_entity.id
_entity.type
_entity.pdbx_description
1 polymer ?
#
loop_
_entity_poly.entity_id
_entity_poly.type
_entity_poly.pdbx_seq_one_letter_code
_entity_poly.pdbx_strand_id
1 'polypeptide(L)'
;MEPAFHRGDLLFLTNFPEEPVRVGEIVVFKVEGRDIPIVHRVLKLHEKNNGTVKFLTKGDNNSVDDRGLYAPGQLWLTKQDVVGRARGFLPYVGMVTILMNEYPKFKYAVLGCLGFYVLVHRECA
;
A
#
# COMPACT_ATOMS: atom_id res chain seq x y z
N MET A 1 -3.13 -1.86 8.67
CA MET A 1 -2.75 -3.24 9.03
C MET A 1 -2.09 -3.19 10.40
N GLU A 2 -2.73 -2.57 11.39
CA GLU A 2 -2.16 -2.54 12.74
C GLU A 2 -2.22 -3.96 13.32
N PRO A 3 -1.18 -4.44 14.03
CA PRO A 3 0.02 -3.71 14.46
C PRO A 3 1.21 -3.74 13.48
N ALA A 4 1.13 -4.47 12.36
CA ALA A 4 2.25 -4.65 11.44
C ALA A 4 2.62 -3.40 10.63
N PHE A 5 1.62 -2.62 10.22
CA PHE A 5 1.79 -1.34 9.52
C PHE A 5 0.83 -0.29 10.02
N HIS A 6 1.37 0.91 10.21
CA HIS A 6 0.66 2.09 10.67
C HIS A 6 0.38 3.06 9.52
N ARG A 7 -0.56 3.97 9.76
CA ARG A 7 -0.83 5.07 8.84
C ARG A 7 0.45 5.91 8.69
N GLY A 8 0.89 6.11 7.45
CA GLY A 8 2.13 6.84 7.15
C GLY A 8 3.36 5.97 6.90
N ASP A 9 3.23 4.65 6.98
CA ASP A 9 4.30 3.75 6.54
C ASP A 9 4.37 3.68 5.01
N LEU A 10 5.58 3.74 4.46
CA LEU A 10 5.83 3.60 3.04
C LEU A 10 6.18 2.14 2.71
N LEU A 11 5.37 1.49 1.87
CA LEU A 11 5.56 0.08 1.49
C LEU A 11 6.34 -0.05 0.19
N PHE A 12 7.33 -0.94 0.17
CA PHE A 12 8.03 -1.32 -1.05
C PHE A 12 7.38 -2.55 -1.65
N LEU A 13 6.77 -2.36 -2.82
CA LEU A 13 6.06 -3.40 -3.55
C LEU A 13 6.92 -4.01 -4.64
N THR A 14 6.88 -5.33 -4.75
CA THR A 14 7.46 -6.08 -5.86
C THR A 14 6.40 -6.92 -6.53
N ASN A 15 6.40 -6.96 -7.86
CA ASN A 15 5.46 -7.76 -8.65
C ASN A 15 6.22 -8.60 -9.68
N PHE A 16 6.95 -9.61 -9.20
CA PHE A 16 7.67 -10.54 -10.07
C PHE A 16 6.73 -11.68 -10.51
N PRO A 17 6.48 -11.87 -11.82
CA PRO A 17 5.58 -12.91 -12.32
C PRO A 17 6.03 -14.34 -11.96
N GLU A 18 7.34 -14.54 -11.87
CA GLU A 18 7.98 -15.83 -11.66
C GLU A 18 7.98 -16.27 -10.18
N GLU A 19 7.78 -15.33 -9.25
CA GLU A 19 7.78 -15.64 -7.83
C GLU A 19 6.35 -15.91 -7.34
N PRO A 20 6.01 -17.15 -6.95
CA PRO A 20 4.68 -17.45 -6.44
C PRO A 20 4.45 -16.74 -5.11
N VAL A 21 3.23 -16.23 -4.93
CA VAL A 21 2.77 -15.70 -3.64
C VAL A 21 2.71 -16.84 -2.63
N ARG A 22 3.17 -16.60 -1.40
CA ARG A 22 3.16 -17.58 -0.31
C ARG A 22 2.21 -17.19 0.81
N VAL A 23 1.76 -18.17 1.58
CA VAL A 23 0.98 -17.94 2.80
C VAL A 23 1.83 -17.13 3.78
N GLY A 24 1.24 -16.11 4.40
CA GLY A 24 1.90 -15.21 5.34
C GLY A 24 2.50 -13.95 4.71
N GLU A 25 2.62 -13.89 3.38
CA GLU A 25 3.06 -12.68 2.68
C GLU A 25 2.01 -11.57 2.73
N ILE A 26 2.48 -10.33 2.65
CA ILE A 26 1.62 -9.14 2.62
C ILE A 26 1.45 -8.73 1.17
N VAL A 27 0.21 -8.72 0.71
CA VAL A 27 -0.16 -8.41 -0.67
C VAL A 27 -0.98 -7.14 -0.72
N VAL A 28 -0.75 -6.36 -1.77
CA VAL A 28 -1.55 -5.21 -2.13
C VAL A 28 -2.38 -5.58 -3.33
N PHE A 29 -3.70 -5.53 -3.17
CA PHE A 29 -4.64 -5.86 -4.22
C PHE A 29 -5.61 -4.71 -4.44
N LYS A 30 -6.10 -4.59 -5.67
CA LYS A 30 -7.13 -3.63 -6.04
C LYS A 30 -8.36 -4.42 -6.46
N VAL A 31 -9.51 -4.06 -5.86
CA VAL A 31 -10.79 -4.66 -6.22
C VAL A 31 -11.42 -3.82 -7.32
N GLU A 32 -12.03 -4.47 -8.31
CA GLU A 32 -12.77 -3.78 -9.36
C GLU A 32 -13.93 -2.96 -8.76
N GLY A 33 -14.03 -1.70 -9.14
CA GLY A 33 -14.99 -0.76 -8.56
C GLY A 33 -14.55 -0.06 -7.27
N ARG A 34 -13.32 -0.30 -6.78
CA ARG A 34 -12.70 0.52 -5.71
C ARG A 34 -11.42 1.18 -6.20
N ASP A 35 -11.30 2.48 -5.93
CA ASP A 35 -10.12 3.26 -6.29
C ASP A 35 -8.95 3.06 -5.32
N ILE A 36 -9.26 2.74 -4.07
CA ILE A 36 -8.25 2.63 -3.01
C ILE A 36 -7.73 1.19 -2.94
N PRO A 37 -6.41 0.96 -3.14
CA PRO A 37 -5.82 -0.37 -2.98
C PRO A 37 -5.83 -0.80 -1.52
N ILE A 38 -5.95 -2.11 -1.30
CA ILE A 38 -6.04 -2.71 0.03
C ILE A 38 -4.80 -3.55 0.29
N VAL A 39 -4.22 -3.40 1.48
CA VAL A 39 -2.99 -4.09 1.91
C VAL A 39 -3.36 -5.11 2.98
N HIS A 40 -3.26 -6.41 2.72
CA HIS A 40 -3.59 -7.47 3.71
C HIS A 40 -2.64 -8.68 3.63
N ARG A 41 -2.70 -9.55 4.63
CA ARG A 41 -1.88 -10.78 4.69
C ARG A 41 -2.59 -11.94 4.02
N VAL A 42 -1.84 -12.74 3.27
CA VAL A 42 -2.34 -13.99 2.68
C VAL A 42 -2.51 -15.03 3.78
N LEU A 43 -3.75 -15.46 4.01
CA LEU A 43 -4.10 -16.47 5.00
C LEU A 43 -4.05 -17.88 4.41
N LYS A 44 -4.58 -18.06 3.19
CA LYS A 44 -4.64 -19.34 2.50
C LYS A 44 -4.45 -19.18 0.99
N LEU A 45 -3.78 -20.15 0.40
CA LEU A 45 -3.62 -20.31 -1.04
C LEU A 45 -4.32 -21.60 -1.47
N HIS A 46 -5.11 -21.51 -2.53
CA HIS A 46 -5.69 -22.64 -3.24
C HIS A 46 -5.16 -22.64 -4.66
N GLU A 47 -4.37 -23.65 -4.98
CA GLU A 47 -3.92 -23.92 -6.33
C GLU A 47 -4.83 -24.97 -6.95
N LYS A 48 -5.45 -24.63 -8.09
CA LYS A 48 -6.20 -25.60 -8.88
C LYS A 48 -5.28 -26.27 -9.89
N ASN A 49 -5.55 -27.52 -10.25
CA ASN A 49 -4.84 -28.29 -11.28
C ASN A 49 -4.73 -27.58 -12.65
N ASN A 50 -5.57 -26.57 -12.91
CA ASN A 50 -5.53 -25.75 -14.12
C ASN A 50 -4.51 -24.59 -14.03
N GLY A 51 -3.62 -24.58 -13.03
CA GLY A 51 -2.64 -23.51 -12.81
C GLY A 51 -3.22 -22.20 -12.26
N THR A 52 -4.52 -22.18 -11.93
CA THR A 52 -5.16 -21.00 -11.33
C THR A 52 -4.89 -20.96 -9.83
N VAL A 53 -4.22 -19.90 -9.39
CA VAL A 53 -3.97 -19.64 -7.97
C VAL A 53 -5.02 -18.67 -7.45
N LYS A 54 -5.73 -19.11 -6.40
CA LYS A 54 -6.70 -18.31 -5.65
C LYS A 54 -6.17 -18.09 -4.25
N PHE A 55 -6.26 -16.88 -3.74
CA PHE A 55 -5.82 -16.55 -2.38
C PHE A 55 -6.94 -15.92 -1.58
N LEU A 56 -6.89 -16.17 -0.28
CA LEU A 56 -7.72 -15.56 0.74
C LEU A 56 -6.83 -14.67 1.59
N THR A 57 -7.20 -13.40 1.68
CA THR A 57 -6.52 -12.40 2.50
C THR A 57 -7.28 -12.15 3.79
N LYS A 58 -6.55 -11.74 4.82
CA LYS A 58 -7.09 -11.27 6.09
C LYS A 58 -6.29 -10.05 6.55
N GLY A 59 -6.98 -9.00 7.00
CA GLY A 59 -6.36 -7.90 7.73
C GLY A 59 -5.85 -8.34 9.10
N ASP A 60 -4.64 -7.93 9.47
CA ASP A 60 -3.98 -8.37 10.71
C ASP A 60 -4.77 -8.03 11.99
N ASN A 61 -5.56 -6.96 11.98
CA ASN A 61 -6.42 -6.56 13.12
C ASN A 61 -7.89 -7.03 13.00
N ASN A 62 -8.28 -7.69 11.92
CA ASN A 62 -9.67 -8.05 11.70
C ASN A 62 -9.96 -9.43 12.32
N SER A 63 -11.11 -9.58 12.99
CA SER A 63 -11.55 -10.89 13.50
C SER A 63 -12.04 -11.80 12.35
N VAL A 64 -12.62 -11.21 11.32
CA VAL A 64 -13.21 -11.87 10.14
C VAL A 64 -12.28 -11.76 8.93
N ASP A 65 -12.35 -12.74 8.02
CA ASP A 65 -11.70 -12.71 6.70
C ASP A 65 -12.27 -11.63 5.76
N ASP A 66 -11.46 -11.21 4.78
CA ASP A 66 -11.76 -10.05 3.93
C ASP A 66 -12.76 -10.32 2.80
N ARG A 67 -13.49 -11.43 2.86
CA ARG A 67 -14.47 -11.81 1.82
C ARG A 67 -15.54 -10.74 1.59
N GLY A 68 -15.91 -10.00 2.64
CA GLY A 68 -16.85 -8.88 2.54
C GLY A 68 -16.27 -7.63 1.88
N LEU A 69 -14.96 -7.56 1.65
CA LEU A 69 -14.29 -6.42 1.00
C LEU A 69 -14.07 -6.64 -0.50
N TYR A 70 -14.23 -7.87 -0.97
CA TYR A 70 -14.09 -8.22 -2.39
C TYR A 70 -15.27 -7.71 -3.21
N ALA A 71 -15.17 -7.81 -4.54
CA ALA A 71 -16.26 -7.43 -5.42
C ALA A 71 -17.51 -8.30 -5.14
N PRO A 72 -18.73 -7.80 -5.42
CA PRO A 72 -19.96 -8.58 -5.21
C PRO A 72 -19.87 -9.96 -5.88
N GLY A 73 -20.00 -11.04 -5.09
CA GLY A 73 -19.91 -12.42 -5.59
C GLY A 73 -18.49 -12.98 -5.71
N GLN A 74 -17.44 -12.18 -5.46
CA GLN A 74 -16.06 -12.64 -5.45
C GLN A 74 -15.68 -13.18 -4.06
N LEU A 75 -15.39 -14.47 -3.97
CA LEU A 75 -14.96 -15.13 -2.71
C LEU A 75 -13.44 -15.28 -2.57
N TRP A 76 -12.72 -15.10 -3.67
CA TRP A 76 -11.28 -15.35 -3.76
C TRP A 76 -10.65 -14.33 -4.68
N LEU A 77 -9.45 -13.88 -4.31
CA LEU A 77 -8.64 -13.02 -5.16
C LEU A 77 -7.79 -13.87 -6.12
N THR A 78 -7.53 -13.31 -7.29
CA THR A 78 -6.72 -13.92 -8.35
C THR A 78 -5.48 -13.09 -8.63
N LYS A 79 -4.48 -13.65 -9.32
CA LYS A 79 -3.22 -12.94 -9.60
C LYS A 79 -3.42 -11.59 -10.32
N GLN A 80 -4.51 -11.43 -11.07
CA GLN A 80 -4.83 -10.20 -11.79
C GLN A 80 -5.24 -9.05 -10.86
N ASP A 81 -5.79 -9.38 -9.68
CA ASP A 81 -6.22 -8.40 -8.68
C ASP A 81 -5.02 -7.88 -7.85
N VAL A 82 -3.87 -8.57 -7.90
CA VAL A 82 -2.67 -8.22 -7.14
C VAL A 82 -1.89 -7.15 -7.87
N VAL A 83 -1.71 -6.01 -7.19
CA VAL A 83 -0.84 -4.92 -7.64
C VAL A 83 0.62 -5.25 -7.34
N GLY A 84 0.89 -5.83 -6.16
CA GLY A 84 2.22 -6.28 -5.78
C GLY A 84 2.29 -6.85 -4.37
N ARG A 85 3.48 -7.29 -3.96
CA ARG A 85 3.76 -7.83 -2.63
C ARG A 85 4.70 -6.91 -1.86
N ALA A 86 4.41 -6.65 -0.60
CA ALA A 86 5.27 -5.86 0.27
C ALA A 86 6.51 -6.68 0.67
N ARG A 87 7.70 -6.23 0.26
CA ARG A 87 8.99 -6.83 0.64
C ARG A 87 9.70 -6.10 1.77
N GLY A 88 9.34 -4.84 1.99
CA GLY A 88 9.87 -4.00 3.05
C GLY A 88 9.00 -2.78 3.25
N PHE A 89 9.26 -2.04 4.32
CA PHE A 89 8.59 -0.79 4.60
C PHE A 89 9.55 0.18 5.28
N LEU A 90 9.32 1.48 5.07
CA LEU A 90 9.96 2.54 5.84
C LEU A 90 8.91 3.18 6.75
N PRO A 91 9.06 3.09 8.07
CA PRO A 91 8.12 3.70 9.00
C PRO A 91 8.25 5.23 8.99
N TYR A 92 7.15 5.93 9.31
CA TYR A 92 7.06 7.40 9.48
C TYR A 92 7.35 8.28 8.26
N VAL A 93 7.99 7.79 7.19
CA VAL A 93 8.33 8.62 6.01
C VAL A 93 7.07 9.19 5.34
N GLY A 94 6.02 8.39 5.22
CA GLY A 94 4.75 8.83 4.66
C GLY A 94 4.01 9.85 5.53
N MET A 95 4.34 9.97 6.82
CA MET A 95 3.78 11.03 7.68
C MET A 95 4.16 12.41 7.18
N VAL A 96 5.35 12.59 6.60
CA VAL A 96 5.78 13.86 5.99
C VAL A 96 4.85 14.21 4.83
N THR A 97 4.57 13.24 3.96
CA THR A 97 3.64 13.43 2.83
C THR A 97 2.23 13.74 3.30
N ILE A 98 1.73 13.02 4.32
CA ILE A 98 0.42 13.27 4.91
C ILE A 98 0.36 14.68 5.51
N LEU A 99 1.37 15.09 6.28
CA LEU A 99 1.45 16.41 6.90
C LEU A 99 1.44 17.52 5.84
N MET A 100 2.22 17.37 4.77
CA MET A 100 2.23 18.33 3.66
C MET A 100 0.89 18.42 2.92
N ASN A 101 0.13 17.32 2.86
CA ASN A 101 -1.18 17.27 2.21
C ASN A 101 -2.30 17.81 3.11
N GLU A 102 -2.28 17.47 4.41
CA GLU A 102 -3.29 17.92 5.39
C GLU A 102 -3.13 19.40 5.78
N TYR A 103 -1.90 19.93 5.74
CA TYR A 103 -1.60 21.33 6.05
C TYR A 103 -1.04 22.08 4.84
N PRO A 104 -1.89 22.47 3.87
CA PRO A 104 -1.43 23.19 2.68
C PRO A 104 -0.76 24.53 3.02
N LYS A 105 -1.16 25.18 4.12
CA LYS A 105 -0.49 26.40 4.63
C LYS A 105 0.98 26.14 5.01
N PHE A 106 1.27 24.99 5.60
CA PHE A 106 2.64 24.60 5.94
C PHE A 106 3.47 24.37 4.67
N LYS A 107 2.89 23.71 3.66
CA LYS A 107 3.52 23.57 2.32
C LYS A 107 3.88 24.93 1.72
N TYR A 108 2.96 25.91 1.73
CA TYR A 108 3.26 27.24 1.20
C TYR A 108 4.31 28.00 2.01
N ALA A 109 4.32 27.84 3.34
CA ALA A 109 5.36 28.44 4.19
C ALA A 109 6.76 27.89 3.84
N VAL A 110 6.91 26.57 3.68
CA VAL A 110 8.18 25.94 3.29
C VAL A 110 8.64 26.44 1.92
N LEU A 111 7.74 26.50 0.93
CA LEU A 111 8.06 27.02 -0.41
C LEU A 111 8.45 28.51 -0.37
N GLY A 112 7.78 29.31 0.46
CA GLY A 112 8.12 30.72 0.68
C GLY A 112 9.50 30.90 1.30
N CYS A 113 9.83 30.13 2.35
CA CYS A 113 11.16 30.14 2.97
C CYS A 113 12.25 29.70 1.99
N LEU A 114 12.01 28.67 1.19
CA LEU A 114 12.96 28.21 0.18
C LEU A 114 13.18 29.26 -0.91
N GLY A 115 12.09 29.89 -1.39
CA GLY A 115 12.17 30.99 -2.35
C GLY A 115 12.95 32.19 -1.79
N PHE A 116 12.70 32.56 -0.54
CA PHE A 116 13.46 33.61 0.14
C PHE A 116 14.94 33.25 0.29
N TYR A 117 15.25 32.02 0.72
CA TYR A 117 16.63 31.53 0.83
C TYR A 117 17.38 31.62 -0.51
N VAL A 118 16.74 31.20 -1.61
CA VAL A 118 17.32 31.29 -2.96
C VAL A 118 17.54 32.74 -3.38
N LEU A 119 16.62 33.66 -3.06
CA LEU A 119 16.79 35.08 -3.37
C LEU A 119 17.98 35.68 -2.61
N VAL A 120 18.08 35.42 -1.30
CA VAL A 120 19.19 35.93 -0.46
C VAL A 120 20.54 35.37 -0.93
N HIS A 121 20.61 34.08 -1.29
CA HIS A 121 21.86 33.49 -1.76
C HIS A 121 22.22 33.79 -3.21
N ARG A 122 21.27 34.24 -4.04
CA ARG A 122 21.54 34.65 -5.42
C ARG A 122 22.29 35.97 -5.53
N GLU A 123 22.21 36.82 -4.52
CA GLU A 123 22.88 38.13 -4.51
C GLU A 123 24.33 38.06 -3.99
N CYS A 124 24.77 36.90 -3.50
CA CYS A 124 26.13 36.68 -2.96
C CYS A 124 27.04 35.85 -3.88
N ALA A 125 26.64 35.55 -5.12
CA ALA A 125 27.43 34.85 -6.14
C ALA A 125 27.49 35.68 -7.43
#